data_AF-A0A1V6QDV5-F1
#
_entry.id   AF-A0A1V6QDV5-F1
#
_cell.length_a   1.000
_cell.length_b   1.000
_cell.length_c   1.000
_cell.angle_alpha   90.00
_cell.angle_beta   90.00
_cell.angle_gamma   90.00
#
_symmetry.space_group_name_H-M   'P 1'
#
loop_
_entity.id
_entity.type
_entity.pdbx_description
1 polymer ?
#
loop_
_entity_poly.entity_id
_entity_poly.type
_entity_poly.pdbx_seq_one_letter_code
_entity_poly.pdbx_strand_id
1 'polypeptide(L)'
;MSVTDHMQLFTDTENPESWMKHAKGLSQLVRIRGPERYNTELDITLLKAARGLIVMHSMFSGEECFLASDEWHDKMRQQYTSDLSPEVHSSIELFFAYFTYAPSLVHKLYGLRNVDATGAEALQTIPEVQSKALEMQINLVIWYEQFSQIVPPPTETISSTGDELYPIILTYTDVSYATIYCSYYSYMVLIHEILKTCGYPGEHEAMVTYFRDQICKSVEYNSVGVMGPYRMGFPLRVAFEIADPVTRSWILNRLEQFSNIYAAARPENYHTVL
;
A
#
# COMPACT_ATOMS: atom_id res chain seq x y z
N MET A 1 4.61 -8.45 31.35
CA MET A 1 4.98 -7.81 30.08
C MET A 1 3.81 -7.96 29.15
N SER A 2 3.14 -6.86 28.82
CA SER A 2 1.99 -6.90 27.91
C SER A 2 2.50 -6.85 26.47
N VAL A 3 1.66 -7.32 25.54
CA VAL A 3 1.88 -7.24 24.08
C VAL A 3 2.27 -5.82 23.62
N THR A 4 1.88 -4.81 24.41
CA THR A 4 2.22 -3.39 24.27
C THR A 4 3.72 -3.10 24.29
N ASP A 5 4.51 -3.85 25.08
CA ASP A 5 5.96 -3.64 25.22
C ASP A 5 6.75 -4.16 24.00
N HIS A 6 6.20 -5.15 23.26
CA HIS A 6 6.85 -5.70 22.07
C HIS A 6 6.67 -4.83 20.82
N MET A 7 5.61 -4.00 20.76
CA MET A 7 5.38 -3.13 19.60
C MET A 7 6.11 -1.79 19.65
N GLN A 8 6.38 -1.23 20.83
CA GLN A 8 7.17 0.01 20.97
C GLN A 8 8.58 -0.14 20.38
N LEU A 9 9.10 -1.37 20.30
CA LEU A 9 10.39 -1.66 19.67
C LEU A 9 10.40 -1.41 18.14
N PHE A 10 9.23 -1.42 17.49
CA PHE A 10 9.10 -1.20 16.03
C PHE A 10 8.76 0.24 15.65
N THR A 11 8.53 1.08 16.65
CA THR A 11 8.09 2.46 16.49
C THR A 11 9.03 3.32 17.31
N ASP A 12 10.30 3.38 16.93
CA ASP A 12 11.20 4.40 17.44
C ASP A 12 10.51 5.75 17.23
N THR A 13 9.96 6.29 18.31
CA THR A 13 9.10 7.46 18.25
C THR A 13 9.92 8.71 18.01
N GLU A 14 11.25 8.63 18.02
CA GLU A 14 12.16 9.77 17.96
C GLU A 14 12.84 9.91 16.59
N ASN A 15 13.10 8.79 15.89
CA ASN A 15 13.76 8.81 14.58
C ASN A 15 12.81 8.49 13.40
N PRO A 16 12.49 9.49 12.55
CA PRO A 16 11.64 9.31 11.38
C PRO A 16 12.14 8.25 10.38
N GLU A 17 13.45 8.01 10.26
CA GLU A 17 14.02 6.99 9.36
C GLU A 17 14.01 5.56 9.92
N SER A 18 13.64 5.40 11.19
CA SER A 18 13.78 4.12 11.89
C SER A 18 12.94 3.02 11.28
N TRP A 19 11.76 3.35 10.76
CA TRP A 19 10.90 2.39 10.08
C TRP A 19 11.55 1.82 8.81
N MET A 20 12.29 2.63 8.04
CA MET A 20 12.98 2.18 6.83
C MET A 20 14.12 1.23 7.18
N LYS A 21 14.89 1.55 8.23
CA LYS A 21 15.95 0.67 8.76
C LYS A 21 15.37 -0.65 9.26
N HIS A 22 14.23 -0.59 9.96
CA HIS A 22 13.54 -1.78 10.43
C HIS A 22 13.03 -2.65 9.27
N ALA A 23 12.32 -2.04 8.31
CA ALA A 23 11.80 -2.75 7.15
C ALA A 23 12.93 -3.36 6.30
N LYS A 24 14.08 -2.68 6.18
CA LYS A 24 15.30 -3.23 5.57
C LYS A 24 15.81 -4.45 6.31
N GLY A 25 15.99 -4.36 7.62
CA GLY A 25 16.46 -5.48 8.44
C GLY A 25 15.53 -6.69 8.36
N LEU A 26 14.21 -6.46 8.41
CA LEU A 26 13.20 -7.49 8.25
C LEU A 26 13.25 -8.12 6.85
N SER A 27 13.32 -7.31 5.79
CA SER A 27 13.47 -7.76 4.40
C SER A 27 14.69 -8.67 4.23
N GLN A 28 15.84 -8.26 4.77
CA GLN A 28 17.08 -9.05 4.74
C GLN A 28 16.93 -10.37 5.50
N LEU A 29 16.33 -10.36 6.69
CA LEU A 29 16.12 -11.56 7.49
C LEU A 29 15.24 -12.58 6.75
N VAL A 30 14.11 -12.14 6.19
CA VAL A 30 13.20 -12.99 5.42
C VAL A 30 13.90 -13.53 4.17
N ARG A 31 14.60 -12.68 3.43
CA ARG A 31 15.33 -13.08 2.21
C ARG A 31 16.44 -14.11 2.51
N ILE A 32 17.24 -13.89 3.55
CA ILE A 32 18.32 -14.81 3.96
C ILE A 32 17.77 -16.15 4.44
N ARG A 33 16.65 -16.13 5.18
CA ARG A 33 15.97 -17.34 5.64
C ARG A 33 15.49 -18.20 4.46
N GLY A 34 15.05 -17.56 3.38
CA GLY A 34 14.62 -18.22 2.14
C GLY A 34 13.27 -18.93 2.26
N PRO A 35 12.57 -19.17 1.12
CA PRO A 35 11.20 -19.70 1.14
C PRO A 35 11.13 -21.11 1.76
N GLU A 36 12.17 -21.93 1.60
CA GLU A 36 12.24 -23.30 2.14
C GLU A 36 12.20 -23.41 3.66
N ARG A 37 12.34 -22.30 4.38
CA ARG A 37 12.27 -22.26 5.84
C ARG A 37 10.91 -21.79 6.36
N TYR A 38 9.97 -21.48 5.48
CA TYR A 38 8.61 -21.09 5.82
C TYR A 38 7.65 -22.27 5.61
N ASN A 39 7.61 -23.19 6.59
CA ASN A 39 6.82 -24.42 6.49
C ASN A 39 5.91 -24.67 7.70
N THR A 40 5.95 -23.79 8.70
CA THR A 40 5.07 -23.88 9.87
C THR A 40 4.03 -22.77 9.83
N GLU A 41 2.92 -22.97 10.53
CA GLU A 41 1.87 -21.95 10.72
C GLU A 41 2.44 -20.63 11.24
N LEU A 42 3.34 -20.69 12.23
CA LEU A 42 3.98 -19.50 12.79
C LEU A 42 4.86 -18.78 11.75
N ASP A 43 5.69 -19.52 11.01
CA ASP A 43 6.55 -18.92 9.99
C ASP A 43 5.71 -18.18 8.94
N ILE A 44 4.66 -18.81 8.42
CA ILE A 44 3.79 -18.24 7.39
C ILE A 44 2.99 -17.05 7.93
N THR A 45 2.54 -17.13 9.17
CA THR A 45 1.87 -16.00 9.84
C THR A 45 2.80 -14.79 9.94
N LEU A 46 4.04 -15.00 10.35
CA LEU A 46 5.06 -13.95 10.42
C LEU A 46 5.41 -13.39 9.04
N LEU A 47 5.51 -14.24 8.00
CA LEU A 47 5.72 -13.80 6.62
C LEU A 47 4.59 -12.87 6.14
N LYS A 48 3.34 -13.29 6.36
CA LYS A 48 2.16 -12.49 5.97
C LYS A 48 2.03 -11.19 6.74
N ALA A 49 2.41 -11.17 8.02
CA ALA A 49 2.46 -9.93 8.80
C ALA A 49 3.56 -8.97 8.29
N ALA A 50 4.71 -9.52 7.87
CA ALA A 50 5.87 -8.75 7.41
C ALA A 50 5.77 -8.24 5.97
N ARG A 51 5.05 -8.94 5.08
CA ARG A 51 5.11 -8.70 3.62
C ARG A 51 4.77 -7.26 3.21
N GLY A 52 3.82 -6.62 3.90
CA GLY A 52 3.45 -5.23 3.62
C GLY A 52 4.65 -4.29 3.78
N LEU A 53 5.40 -4.43 4.87
CA LEU A 53 6.63 -3.66 5.13
C LEU A 53 7.73 -3.97 4.12
N ILE A 54 7.86 -5.22 3.70
CA ILE A 54 8.87 -5.62 2.71
C ILE A 54 8.57 -5.00 1.35
N VAL A 55 7.32 -5.04 0.89
CA VAL A 55 6.90 -4.41 -0.37
C VAL A 55 7.08 -2.88 -0.30
N MET A 56 6.68 -2.25 0.82
CA MET A 56 6.91 -0.82 1.04
C MET A 56 8.38 -0.45 0.98
N HIS A 57 9.25 -1.20 1.69
CA HIS A 57 10.68 -0.98 1.66
C HIS A 57 11.23 -1.02 0.23
N SER A 58 10.90 -2.07 -0.53
CA SER A 58 11.28 -2.15 -1.94
C SER A 58 10.80 -0.95 -2.74
N MET A 59 9.55 -0.52 -2.56
CA MET A 59 8.98 0.62 -3.28
C MET A 59 9.77 1.91 -3.07
N PHE A 60 10.16 2.22 -1.84
CA PHE A 60 10.81 3.50 -1.50
C PHE A 60 12.34 3.47 -1.50
N SER A 61 12.96 2.29 -1.44
CA SER A 61 14.43 2.15 -1.46
C SER A 61 15.03 2.07 -2.86
N GLY A 62 14.21 1.82 -3.89
CA GLY A 62 14.70 1.48 -5.24
C GLY A 62 15.14 0.02 -5.38
N GLU A 63 15.00 -0.81 -4.34
CA GLU A 63 15.39 -2.22 -4.38
C GLU A 63 14.27 -3.11 -4.95
N GLU A 64 14.63 -4.13 -5.75
CA GLU A 64 13.68 -5.13 -6.24
C GLU A 64 12.97 -5.86 -5.08
N CYS A 65 11.68 -6.12 -5.28
CA CYS A 65 10.88 -6.90 -4.33
C CYS A 65 11.08 -8.39 -4.57
N PHE A 66 11.86 -9.05 -3.70
CA PHE A 66 12.10 -10.50 -3.86
C PHE A 66 10.84 -11.35 -3.65
N LEU A 67 9.81 -10.80 -2.97
CA LEU A 67 8.54 -11.49 -2.80
C LEU A 67 7.73 -11.61 -4.10
N ALA A 68 8.20 -11.02 -5.19
CA ALA A 68 7.57 -11.11 -6.51
C ALA A 68 7.85 -12.42 -7.26
N SER A 69 8.61 -13.37 -6.69
CA SER A 69 8.81 -14.70 -7.28
C SER A 69 7.69 -15.68 -6.94
N ASP A 70 7.46 -16.64 -7.84
CA ASP A 70 6.45 -17.68 -7.69
C ASP A 70 6.63 -18.48 -6.40
N GLU A 71 7.89 -18.75 -6.01
CA GLU A 71 8.24 -19.49 -4.80
C GLU A 71 7.71 -18.80 -3.54
N TRP A 72 7.78 -17.47 -3.48
CA TRP A 72 7.25 -16.69 -2.35
C TRP A 72 5.73 -16.59 -2.40
N HIS A 73 5.15 -16.46 -3.58
CA HIS A 73 3.69 -16.49 -3.75
C HIS A 73 3.10 -17.83 -3.31
N ASP A 74 3.76 -18.95 -3.64
CA ASP A 74 3.36 -20.29 -3.18
C ASP A 74 3.34 -20.40 -1.66
N LYS A 75 4.34 -19.85 -0.97
CA LYS A 75 4.37 -19.82 0.50
C LYS A 75 3.24 -18.96 1.05
N MET A 76 3.05 -17.76 0.54
CA MET A 76 2.00 -16.86 1.03
C MET A 76 0.58 -17.43 0.81
N ARG A 77 0.35 -18.17 -0.27
CA ARG A 77 -0.93 -18.86 -0.53
C ARG A 77 -1.31 -19.90 0.53
N GLN A 78 -0.36 -20.44 1.28
CA GLN A 78 -0.66 -21.46 2.29
C GLN A 78 -1.58 -20.91 3.40
N GLN A 79 -2.61 -21.67 3.74
CA GLN A 79 -3.56 -21.34 4.81
C GLN A 79 -3.46 -22.39 5.91
N TYR A 80 -3.14 -21.95 7.12
CA TYR A 80 -3.05 -22.81 8.30
C TYR A 80 -4.15 -22.52 9.34
N THR A 81 -4.68 -21.29 9.36
CA THR A 81 -5.78 -20.90 10.25
C THR A 81 -7.11 -20.82 9.50
N SER A 82 -8.20 -21.11 10.21
CA SER A 82 -9.58 -21.05 9.68
C SER A 82 -10.26 -19.71 9.94
N ASP A 83 -9.50 -18.66 10.29
CA ASP A 83 -10.06 -17.36 10.69
C ASP A 83 -10.75 -16.64 9.51
N LEU A 84 -10.30 -16.94 8.29
CA LEU A 84 -10.87 -16.47 7.05
C LEU A 84 -11.44 -17.64 6.26
N SER A 85 -12.54 -17.40 5.53
CA SER A 85 -13.01 -18.37 4.56
C SER A 85 -11.92 -18.61 3.49
N PRO A 86 -11.80 -19.83 2.94
CA PRO A 86 -10.80 -20.11 1.91
C PRO A 86 -10.87 -19.16 0.71
N GLU A 87 -12.08 -18.75 0.33
CA GLU A 87 -12.31 -17.83 -0.78
C GLU A 87 -11.77 -16.42 -0.50
N VAL A 88 -12.03 -15.88 0.69
CA VAL A 88 -11.50 -14.58 1.12
C VAL A 88 -9.99 -14.63 1.24
N HIS A 89 -9.46 -15.70 1.84
CA HIS A 89 -8.02 -15.92 1.95
C HIS A 89 -7.36 -15.97 0.56
N SER A 90 -7.84 -16.81 -0.35
CA SER A 90 -7.29 -16.89 -1.72
C SER A 90 -7.35 -15.56 -2.47
N SER A 91 -8.44 -14.80 -2.33
CA SER A 91 -8.56 -13.49 -2.95
C SER A 91 -7.54 -12.49 -2.40
N ILE A 92 -7.34 -12.44 -1.08
CA ILE A 92 -6.33 -11.59 -0.45
C ILE A 92 -4.91 -11.99 -0.91
N GLU A 93 -4.62 -13.29 -0.98
CA GLU A 93 -3.29 -13.75 -1.41
C GLU A 93 -3.01 -13.43 -2.88
N LEU A 94 -4.01 -13.50 -3.76
CA LEU A 94 -3.89 -13.06 -5.15
C LEU A 94 -3.61 -11.55 -5.23
N PHE A 95 -4.31 -10.74 -4.44
CA PHE A 95 -4.04 -9.31 -4.35
C PHE A 95 -2.61 -9.01 -3.92
N PHE A 96 -2.11 -9.70 -2.89
CA PHE A 96 -0.73 -9.51 -2.45
C PHE A 96 0.28 -9.94 -3.51
N ALA A 97 0.03 -11.01 -4.25
CA ALA A 97 0.88 -11.40 -5.37
C ALA A 97 0.98 -10.25 -6.40
N TYR A 98 -0.14 -9.65 -6.80
CA TYR A 98 -0.13 -8.45 -7.64
C TYR A 98 0.64 -7.29 -7.02
N PHE A 99 0.44 -7.04 -5.72
CA PHE A 99 1.06 -5.93 -5.00
C PHE A 99 2.60 -6.06 -4.91
N THR A 100 3.15 -7.27 -4.92
CA THR A 100 4.61 -7.46 -4.93
C THR A 100 5.30 -6.93 -6.19
N TYR A 101 4.57 -6.76 -7.30
CA TYR A 101 5.11 -6.16 -8.53
C TYR A 101 5.10 -4.63 -8.53
N ALA A 102 4.39 -3.99 -7.58
CA ALA A 102 4.23 -2.54 -7.52
C ALA A 102 5.57 -1.79 -7.47
N PRO A 103 6.59 -2.22 -6.68
CA PRO A 103 7.88 -1.56 -6.64
C PRO A 103 8.53 -1.43 -8.02
N SER A 104 8.50 -2.49 -8.83
CA SER A 104 9.12 -2.48 -10.16
C SER A 104 8.50 -1.44 -11.10
N LEU A 105 7.18 -1.26 -11.03
CA LEU A 105 6.45 -0.27 -11.83
C LEU A 105 6.77 1.15 -11.36
N VAL A 106 6.78 1.37 -10.05
CA VAL A 106 7.10 2.66 -9.43
C VAL A 106 8.55 3.08 -9.73
N HIS A 107 9.52 2.16 -9.67
CA HIS A 107 10.91 2.46 -10.00
C HIS A 107 11.10 2.87 -11.46
N LYS A 108 10.39 2.21 -12.38
CA LYS A 108 10.42 2.60 -13.79
C LYS A 108 9.81 3.98 -14.02
N LEU A 109 8.74 4.33 -13.29
CA LEU A 109 8.17 5.68 -13.32
C LEU A 109 9.20 6.74 -12.89
N TYR A 110 9.94 6.50 -11.80
CA TYR A 110 11.01 7.40 -11.36
C TYR A 110 12.13 7.54 -12.39
N GLY A 111 12.51 6.43 -13.04
CA GLY A 111 13.47 6.46 -14.13
C GLY A 111 12.99 7.38 -15.27
N LEU A 112 11.73 7.26 -15.68
CA LEU A 112 11.16 8.05 -16.77
C LEU A 112 11.08 9.55 -16.47
N ARG A 113 10.83 9.96 -15.22
CA ARG A 113 10.76 11.39 -14.84
C ARG A 113 12.10 12.13 -14.98
N ASN A 114 13.21 11.39 -14.97
CA ASN A 114 14.56 11.95 -15.04
C ASN A 114 15.21 11.87 -16.44
N VAL A 115 14.50 11.32 -17.42
CA VAL A 115 15.01 11.09 -18.79
C VAL A 115 14.31 12.05 -19.76
N ASP A 116 15.04 12.54 -20.77
CA ASP A 116 14.44 13.28 -21.88
C ASP A 116 13.42 12.37 -22.59
N ALA A 117 12.16 12.80 -22.62
CA ALA A 117 11.05 12.05 -23.21
C ALA A 117 11.26 11.72 -24.70
N THR A 118 12.21 12.38 -25.37
CA THR A 118 12.59 12.12 -26.77
C THR A 118 13.80 11.20 -26.94
N GLY A 119 14.43 10.78 -25.83
CA GLY A 119 15.56 9.87 -25.82
C GLY A 119 15.18 8.44 -26.22
N ALA A 120 16.12 7.72 -26.84
CA ALA A 120 15.93 6.34 -27.28
C ALA A 120 15.54 5.38 -26.13
N GLU A 121 15.99 5.67 -24.91
CA GLU A 121 15.63 4.94 -23.68
C GLU A 121 14.15 5.13 -23.31
N ALA A 122 13.67 6.38 -23.29
CA ALA A 122 12.26 6.68 -23.03
C ALA A 122 11.33 6.03 -24.07
N LEU A 123 11.72 6.03 -25.34
CA LEU A 123 10.96 5.40 -26.43
C LEU A 123 10.79 3.89 -26.28
N GLN A 124 11.70 3.20 -25.59
CA GLN A 124 11.59 1.76 -25.33
C GLN A 124 10.90 1.46 -23.98
N THR A 125 11.19 2.25 -22.95
CA THR A 125 10.68 2.02 -21.60
C THR A 125 9.20 2.37 -21.47
N ILE A 126 8.73 3.44 -22.12
CA ILE A 126 7.33 3.88 -22.00
C ILE A 126 6.33 2.79 -22.45
N PRO A 127 6.45 2.18 -23.64
CA PRO A 127 5.52 1.13 -24.06
C PRO A 127 5.52 -0.10 -23.14
N GLU A 128 6.70 -0.49 -22.63
CA GLU A 128 6.82 -1.62 -21.70
C GLU A 128 6.09 -1.33 -20.37
N VAL A 129 6.29 -0.13 -19.82
CA VAL A 129 5.64 0.31 -18.57
C VAL A 129 4.14 0.43 -18.75
N GLN A 130 3.68 1.02 -19.86
CA GLN A 130 2.25 1.10 -20.19
C GLN A 130 1.61 -0.28 -20.27
N SER A 131 2.22 -1.21 -21.00
CA SER A 131 1.69 -2.57 -21.15
C SER A 131 1.49 -3.25 -19.80
N LYS A 132 2.52 -3.20 -18.93
CA LYS A 132 2.46 -3.80 -17.59
C LYS A 132 1.47 -3.09 -16.67
N ALA A 133 1.36 -1.77 -16.75
CA ALA A 133 0.39 -1.01 -15.96
C ALA A 133 -1.05 -1.33 -16.38
N LEU A 134 -1.33 -1.48 -17.67
CA LEU A 134 -2.65 -1.89 -18.18
C LEU A 134 -3.01 -3.32 -17.78
N GLU A 135 -2.07 -4.25 -17.90
CA GLU A 135 -2.26 -5.63 -17.43
C GLU A 135 -2.62 -5.65 -15.95
N MET A 136 -1.86 -4.91 -15.12
CA MET A 136 -2.12 -4.81 -13.70
C MET A 136 -3.46 -4.13 -13.40
N GLN A 137 -3.82 -3.08 -14.14
CA GLN A 137 -5.12 -2.43 -14.03
C GLN A 137 -6.27 -3.42 -14.26
N ILE A 138 -6.21 -4.19 -15.35
CA ILE A 138 -7.22 -5.21 -15.69
C ILE A 138 -7.32 -6.25 -14.58
N ASN A 139 -6.18 -6.78 -14.13
CA ASN A 139 -6.13 -7.78 -13.07
C ASN A 139 -6.74 -7.25 -11.76
N LEU A 140 -6.44 -6.00 -11.39
CA LEU A 140 -6.97 -5.38 -10.18
C LEU A 140 -8.48 -5.07 -10.28
N VAL A 141 -8.98 -4.67 -11.46
CA VAL A 141 -10.42 -4.46 -11.68
C VAL A 141 -11.20 -5.77 -11.56
N ILE A 142 -10.73 -6.83 -12.22
CA ILE A 142 -11.33 -8.17 -12.12
C ILE A 142 -11.28 -8.66 -10.67
N TRP A 143 -10.14 -8.50 -10.02
CA TRP A 143 -9.99 -8.87 -8.61
C TRP A 143 -10.97 -8.11 -7.71
N TYR A 144 -11.15 -6.81 -7.91
CA TYR A 144 -12.08 -6.01 -7.12
C TYR A 144 -13.53 -6.46 -7.30
N GLU A 145 -13.95 -6.72 -8.55
CA GLU A 145 -15.29 -7.24 -8.83
C GLU A 145 -15.54 -8.56 -8.09
N GLN A 146 -14.58 -9.49 -8.14
CA GLN A 146 -14.68 -10.78 -7.45
C GLN A 146 -14.64 -10.62 -5.93
N PHE A 147 -13.72 -9.81 -5.40
CA PHE A 147 -13.58 -9.58 -3.97
C PHE A 147 -14.82 -8.91 -3.38
N SER A 148 -15.44 -7.97 -4.10
CA SER A 148 -16.65 -7.26 -3.65
C SER A 148 -17.90 -8.16 -3.54
N GLN A 149 -17.91 -9.32 -4.21
CA GLN A 149 -18.98 -10.31 -4.11
C GLN A 149 -18.90 -11.12 -2.81
N ILE A 150 -17.70 -11.28 -2.26
CA ILE A 150 -17.43 -12.13 -1.09
C ILE A 150 -17.20 -11.30 0.18
N VAL A 151 -16.67 -10.08 0.03
CA VAL A 151 -16.48 -9.10 1.09
C VAL A 151 -17.24 -7.83 0.69
N PRO A 152 -18.26 -7.41 1.48
CA PRO A 152 -19.05 -6.23 1.15
C PRO A 152 -18.18 -5.00 0.88
N PRO A 153 -18.49 -4.22 -0.18
CA PRO A 153 -17.81 -2.95 -0.42
C PRO A 153 -18.10 -1.96 0.72
N PRO A 154 -17.27 -0.93 0.90
CA PRO A 154 -17.53 0.08 1.91
C PRO A 154 -18.84 0.82 1.66
N THR A 155 -19.44 1.29 2.74
CA THR A 155 -20.62 2.15 2.71
C THR A 155 -20.25 3.57 3.10
N GLU A 156 -20.88 4.55 2.45
CA GLU A 156 -20.73 5.95 2.81
C GLU A 156 -21.58 6.30 4.04
N THR A 157 -20.98 7.00 5.00
CA THR A 157 -21.66 7.53 6.19
C THR A 157 -21.16 8.93 6.52
N ILE A 158 -21.89 9.67 7.35
CA ILE A 158 -21.48 11.02 7.77
C ILE A 158 -20.33 10.91 8.79
N SER A 159 -19.28 11.71 8.60
CA SER A 159 -18.16 11.82 9.54
C SER A 159 -18.66 12.12 10.96
N SER A 160 -18.17 11.39 11.95
CA SER A 160 -18.44 11.64 13.37
C SER A 160 -17.56 12.74 13.95
N THR A 161 -16.49 13.13 13.24
CA THR A 161 -15.49 14.11 13.70
C THR A 161 -15.73 15.52 13.17
N GLY A 162 -16.74 15.72 12.31
CA GLY A 162 -17.05 17.02 11.72
C GLY A 162 -16.02 17.49 10.70
N ASP A 163 -15.37 16.56 9.98
CA ASP A 163 -14.39 16.87 8.95
C ASP A 163 -15.03 17.66 7.80
N GLU A 164 -14.58 18.90 7.58
CA GLU A 164 -15.11 19.77 6.53
C GLU A 164 -14.67 19.35 5.13
N LEU A 165 -13.49 18.73 4.99
CA LEU A 165 -12.97 18.31 3.69
C LEU A 165 -13.55 16.94 3.28
N TYR A 166 -13.72 16.04 4.24
CA TYR A 166 -14.32 14.73 4.04
C TYR A 166 -15.53 14.51 4.98
N PRO A 167 -16.66 15.21 4.74
CA PRO A 167 -17.86 15.10 5.58
C PRO A 167 -18.57 13.75 5.42
N ILE A 168 -18.27 13.02 4.34
CA ILE A 168 -18.73 11.67 4.07
C ILE A 168 -17.51 10.75 4.10
N ILE A 169 -17.52 9.75 4.98
CA ILE A 169 -16.46 8.77 5.18
C ILE A 169 -16.89 7.38 4.70
N LEU A 170 -15.91 6.49 4.49
CA LEU A 170 -16.14 5.09 4.20
C LEU A 170 -16.07 4.26 5.48
N THR A 171 -17.10 3.45 5.69
CA THR A 171 -17.15 2.45 6.77
C THR A 171 -17.14 1.05 6.18
N TYR A 172 -16.56 0.12 6.93
CA TYR A 172 -16.33 -1.25 6.50
C TYR A 172 -16.94 -2.23 7.51
N THR A 173 -17.10 -3.48 7.07
CA THR A 173 -17.54 -4.57 7.96
C THR A 173 -16.44 -4.99 8.94
N ASP A 174 -15.18 -4.90 8.52
CA ASP A 174 -14.01 -5.19 9.36
C ASP A 174 -12.81 -4.32 8.97
N VAL A 175 -11.93 -4.04 9.94
CA VAL A 175 -10.75 -3.19 9.76
C VAL A 175 -9.68 -3.85 8.86
N SER A 176 -9.64 -5.17 8.81
CA SER A 176 -8.76 -5.92 7.92
C SER A 176 -9.20 -5.71 6.47
N TYR A 177 -10.51 -5.75 6.20
CA TYR A 177 -11.04 -5.45 4.87
C TYR A 177 -10.87 -3.98 4.50
N ALA A 178 -11.03 -3.05 5.44
CA ALA A 178 -10.69 -1.65 5.23
C ALA A 178 -9.25 -1.47 4.77
N THR A 179 -8.32 -2.23 5.37
CA THR A 179 -6.90 -2.22 4.98
C THR A 179 -6.69 -2.75 3.57
N ILE A 180 -7.33 -3.88 3.21
CA ILE A 180 -7.26 -4.45 1.86
C ILE A 180 -7.82 -3.49 0.80
N TYR A 181 -8.99 -2.88 1.04
CA TYR A 181 -9.56 -1.87 0.15
C TYR A 181 -8.66 -0.63 0.02
N CYS A 182 -8.09 -0.12 1.12
CA CYS A 182 -7.15 0.99 1.07
C CYS A 182 -5.88 0.65 0.28
N SER A 183 -5.35 -0.57 0.41
CA SER A 183 -4.23 -1.04 -0.42
C SER A 183 -4.62 -1.10 -1.90
N TYR A 184 -5.83 -1.56 -2.24
CA TYR A 184 -6.35 -1.55 -3.59
C TYR A 184 -6.44 -0.12 -4.16
N TYR A 185 -7.04 0.83 -3.42
CA TYR A 185 -7.10 2.24 -3.84
C TYR A 185 -5.70 2.83 -4.06
N SER A 186 -4.78 2.54 -3.15
CA SER A 186 -3.38 2.97 -3.27
C SER A 186 -2.75 2.43 -4.55
N TYR A 187 -2.98 1.16 -4.87
CA TYR A 187 -2.40 0.58 -6.07
C TYR A 187 -3.01 1.16 -7.34
N MET A 188 -4.32 1.40 -7.35
CA MET A 188 -4.99 2.06 -8.47
C MET A 188 -4.50 3.50 -8.68
N VAL A 189 -4.24 4.26 -7.61
CA VAL A 189 -3.58 5.58 -7.72
C VAL A 189 -2.25 5.45 -8.46
N LEU A 190 -1.39 4.51 -8.04
CA LEU A 190 -0.07 4.32 -8.66
C LEU A 190 -0.20 3.93 -10.14
N ILE A 191 -1.09 2.98 -10.48
CA ILE A 191 -1.30 2.53 -11.85
C ILE A 191 -1.81 3.66 -12.75
N HIS A 192 -2.81 4.43 -12.30
CA HIS A 192 -3.32 5.55 -13.08
C HIS A 192 -2.29 6.69 -13.20
N GLU A 193 -1.48 6.95 -12.17
CA GLU A 193 -0.40 7.94 -12.24
C GLU A 193 0.69 7.52 -13.24
N ILE A 194 1.01 6.24 -13.30
CA ILE A 194 1.94 5.68 -14.31
C ILE A 194 1.37 5.88 -15.72
N LEU A 195 0.13 5.46 -15.96
CA LEU A 195 -0.51 5.59 -17.27
C LEU A 195 -0.60 7.06 -17.71
N LYS A 196 -0.96 7.97 -16.80
CA LYS A 196 -0.97 9.42 -17.01
C LYS A 196 0.42 9.93 -17.40
N THR A 197 1.45 9.60 -16.62
CA THR A 197 2.82 10.08 -16.84
C THR A 197 3.39 9.55 -18.16
N CYS A 198 3.02 8.33 -18.54
CA CYS A 198 3.39 7.74 -19.82
C CYS A 198 2.56 8.27 -21.01
N GLY A 199 1.63 9.20 -20.82
CA GLY A 199 0.80 9.77 -21.88
C GLY A 199 -0.22 8.79 -22.49
N TYR A 200 -0.61 7.75 -21.73
CA TYR A 200 -1.65 6.82 -22.19
C TYR A 200 -3.03 7.50 -22.16
N PRO A 201 -3.89 7.31 -23.19
CA PRO A 201 -5.19 7.97 -23.25
C PRO A 201 -6.18 7.43 -22.21
N GLY A 202 -6.94 8.32 -21.58
CA GLY A 202 -7.99 7.96 -20.63
C GLY A 202 -8.17 9.03 -19.56
N GLU A 203 -9.13 8.82 -18.65
CA GLU A 203 -9.43 9.74 -17.55
C GLU A 203 -8.52 9.50 -16.33
N HIS A 204 -7.22 9.28 -16.56
CA HIS A 204 -6.29 8.87 -15.50
C HIS A 204 -6.17 9.90 -14.38
N GLU A 205 -6.19 11.19 -14.70
CA GLU A 205 -6.15 12.27 -13.70
C GLU A 205 -7.39 12.26 -12.78
N ALA A 206 -8.58 12.07 -13.36
CA ALA A 206 -9.82 11.95 -12.59
C ALA A 206 -9.80 10.69 -11.71
N MET A 207 -9.28 9.57 -12.22
CA MET A 207 -9.18 8.32 -11.46
C MET A 207 -8.16 8.39 -10.32
N VAL A 208 -7.01 9.06 -10.52
CA VAL A 208 -6.05 9.34 -9.43
C VAL A 208 -6.74 10.12 -8.32
N THR A 209 -7.47 11.18 -8.67
CA THR A 209 -8.24 11.99 -7.71
C THR A 209 -9.29 11.16 -6.99
N TYR A 210 -10.07 10.36 -7.73
CA TYR A 210 -11.10 9.50 -7.17
C TYR A 210 -10.53 8.53 -6.11
N PHE A 211 -9.47 7.77 -6.45
CA PHE A 211 -8.92 6.78 -5.54
C PHE A 211 -8.16 7.41 -4.35
N ARG A 212 -7.52 8.56 -4.56
CA ARG A 212 -6.98 9.38 -3.46
C ARG A 212 -8.06 9.70 -2.45
N ASP A 213 -9.22 10.16 -2.92
CA ASP A 213 -10.31 10.55 -2.05
C ASP A 213 -10.91 9.33 -1.34
N GLN A 214 -10.95 8.14 -1.97
CA GLN A 214 -11.35 6.91 -1.27
C GLN A 214 -10.40 6.58 -0.11
N ILE A 215 -9.08 6.79 -0.27
CA ILE A 215 -8.11 6.62 0.82
C ILE A 215 -8.40 7.62 1.94
N CYS A 216 -8.57 8.90 1.62
CA CYS A 216 -8.81 9.94 2.62
C CYS A 216 -10.15 9.73 3.36
N LYS A 217 -11.23 9.37 2.64
CA LYS A 217 -12.52 9.01 3.24
C LYS A 217 -12.44 7.78 4.16
N SER A 218 -11.43 6.93 4.01
CA SER A 218 -11.23 5.73 4.85
C SER A 218 -10.48 6.01 6.14
N VAL A 219 -9.89 7.20 6.29
CA VAL A 219 -9.02 7.53 7.43
C VAL A 219 -9.77 7.39 8.75
N GLU A 220 -10.95 7.99 8.89
CA GLU A 220 -11.69 8.01 10.16
C GLU A 220 -11.99 6.60 10.69
N TYR A 221 -12.34 5.66 9.80
CA TYR A 221 -12.60 4.27 10.19
C TYR A 221 -11.30 3.48 10.38
N ASN A 222 -10.38 3.55 9.41
CA ASN A 222 -9.26 2.62 9.33
C ASN A 222 -8.03 3.06 10.15
N SER A 223 -8.00 4.30 10.66
CA SER A 223 -6.93 4.78 11.54
C SER A 223 -7.20 4.53 13.03
N VAL A 224 -8.29 3.83 13.38
CA VAL A 224 -8.64 3.56 14.79
C VAL A 224 -7.75 2.48 15.41
N GLY A 225 -7.37 2.70 16.67
CA GLY A 225 -6.60 1.79 17.50
C GLY A 225 -5.09 1.86 17.28
N VAL A 226 -4.33 1.07 18.04
CA VAL A 226 -2.86 1.09 18.04
C VAL A 226 -2.26 0.79 16.65
N MET A 227 -2.92 -0.07 15.88
CA MET A 227 -2.50 -0.45 14.52
C MET A 227 -2.98 0.53 13.44
N GLY A 228 -3.82 1.50 13.77
CA GLY A 228 -4.41 2.43 12.80
C GLY A 228 -3.38 3.20 11.97
N PRO A 229 -2.38 3.85 12.61
CA PRO A 229 -1.29 4.53 11.89
C PRO A 229 -0.50 3.58 10.98
N TYR A 230 -0.28 2.34 11.40
CA TYR A 230 0.40 1.33 10.60
C TYR A 230 -0.43 0.95 9.35
N ARG A 231 -1.74 0.74 9.51
CA ARG A 231 -2.67 0.44 8.40
C ARG A 231 -2.77 1.57 7.39
N MET A 232 -2.73 2.83 7.85
CA MET A 232 -2.91 4.01 7.00
C MET A 232 -1.60 4.65 6.52
N GLY A 233 -0.44 4.25 7.03
CA GLY A 233 0.85 4.84 6.66
C GLY A 233 1.11 4.77 5.15
N PHE A 234 0.98 3.59 4.54
CA PHE A 234 1.17 3.45 3.10
C PHE A 234 0.11 4.18 2.26
N PRO A 235 -1.21 3.97 2.50
CA PRO A 235 -2.23 4.68 1.74
C PRO A 235 -2.10 6.21 1.82
N LEU A 236 -1.85 6.76 3.01
CA LEU A 236 -1.65 8.20 3.17
C LEU A 236 -0.38 8.69 2.49
N ARG A 237 0.68 7.88 2.45
CA ARG A 237 1.87 8.22 1.67
C ARG A 237 1.56 8.33 0.19
N VAL A 238 0.87 7.35 -0.38
CA VAL A 238 0.46 7.39 -1.79
C VAL A 238 -0.45 8.59 -2.06
N ALA A 239 -1.46 8.82 -1.22
CA ALA A 239 -2.38 9.93 -1.36
C ALA A 239 -1.67 11.31 -1.27
N PHE A 240 -0.70 11.45 -0.37
CA PHE A 240 0.04 12.70 -0.18
C PHE A 240 0.83 13.14 -1.41
N GLU A 241 1.47 12.18 -2.09
CA GLU A 241 2.35 12.47 -3.22
C GLU A 241 1.59 13.10 -4.40
N ILE A 242 0.33 12.71 -4.58
CA ILE A 242 -0.54 13.21 -5.66
C ILE A 242 -1.64 14.17 -5.17
N ALA A 243 -1.59 14.58 -3.90
CA ALA A 243 -2.56 15.50 -3.33
C ALA A 243 -2.37 16.94 -3.85
N ASP A 244 -3.48 17.61 -4.10
CA ASP A 244 -3.51 19.07 -4.25
C ASP A 244 -3.16 19.76 -2.90
N PRO A 245 -2.86 21.07 -2.88
CA PRO A 245 -2.41 21.74 -1.65
C PRO A 245 -3.39 21.62 -0.47
N VAL A 246 -4.70 21.64 -0.72
CA VAL A 246 -5.71 21.57 0.35
C VAL A 246 -5.72 20.16 0.94
N THR A 247 -5.80 19.14 0.09
CA THR A 247 -5.75 17.74 0.52
C THR A 247 -4.42 17.41 1.20
N ARG A 248 -3.31 17.96 0.72
CA ARG A 248 -1.98 17.75 1.29
C ARG A 248 -1.89 18.28 2.73
N SER A 249 -2.35 19.51 2.96
CA SER A 249 -2.42 20.08 4.32
C SER A 249 -3.31 19.26 5.23
N TRP A 250 -4.45 18.77 4.73
CA TRP A 250 -5.32 17.88 5.49
C TRP A 250 -4.63 16.57 5.89
N ILE A 251 -3.90 15.92 4.96
CA ILE A 251 -3.15 14.69 5.25
C ILE A 251 -2.09 14.95 6.32
N LEU A 252 -1.33 16.05 6.23
CA LEU A 252 -0.32 16.40 7.24
C LEU A 252 -0.93 16.59 8.64
N ASN A 253 -2.09 17.26 8.73
CA ASN A 253 -2.78 17.43 10.02
C ASN A 253 -3.24 16.08 10.60
N ARG A 254 -3.67 15.13 9.76
CA ARG A 254 -4.03 13.78 10.21
C ARG A 254 -2.81 12.98 10.67
N LEU A 255 -1.72 13.09 9.93
CA LEU A 255 -0.43 12.47 10.26
C LEU A 255 0.14 12.98 11.59
N GLU A 256 0.03 14.27 11.86
CA GLU A 256 0.42 14.85 13.16
C GLU A 256 -0.36 14.21 14.32
N GLN A 257 -1.67 13.98 14.15
CA GLN A 257 -2.50 13.28 15.16
C GLN A 257 -2.01 11.84 15.39
N PHE A 258 -1.50 11.16 14.36
CA PHE A 258 -0.95 9.81 14.45
C PHE A 258 0.48 9.76 15.01
N SER A 259 1.23 10.86 14.90
CA SER A 259 2.65 10.91 15.26
C SER A 259 2.93 10.61 16.74
N ASN A 260 1.95 10.83 17.61
CA ASN A 260 2.00 10.47 19.04
C ASN A 260 2.05 8.95 19.27
N ILE A 261 1.67 8.14 18.29
CA ILE A 261 1.55 6.68 18.37
C ILE A 261 2.53 6.00 17.41
N TYR A 262 2.85 6.63 16.27
CA TYR A 262 3.71 6.04 15.23
C TYR A 262 4.58 7.10 14.56
N ALA A 263 5.88 7.13 14.86
CA ALA A 263 6.77 8.18 14.32
C ALA A 263 6.98 8.14 12.81
N ALA A 264 6.77 7.02 12.13
CA ALA A 264 6.79 7.01 10.66
C ALA A 264 5.64 7.85 10.07
N ALA A 265 4.56 8.07 10.83
CA ALA A 265 3.49 8.98 10.46
C ALA A 265 3.80 10.46 10.77
N ARG A 266 5.01 10.80 11.25
CA ARG A 266 5.39 12.20 11.45
C ARG A 266 5.34 13.00 10.14
N PRO A 267 4.81 14.23 10.14
CA PRO A 267 4.75 15.10 8.96
C PRO A 267 6.10 15.29 8.26
N GLU A 268 7.22 15.32 9.01
CA GLU A 268 8.55 15.51 8.43
C GLU A 268 8.98 14.36 7.51
N ASN A 269 8.37 13.18 7.62
CA ASN A 269 8.62 12.07 6.69
C ASN A 269 8.02 12.31 5.30
N TYR A 270 7.04 13.20 5.20
CA TYR A 270 6.25 13.44 4.01
C TYR A 270 6.80 14.66 3.28
N HIS A 271 7.98 14.48 2.71
CA HIS A 271 8.46 15.32 1.61
C HIS A 271 8.00 14.69 0.31
N THR A 272 7.65 15.52 -0.69
CA THR A 272 7.35 15.02 -2.03
C THR A 272 8.57 14.24 -2.53
N VAL A 273 8.40 12.95 -2.76
CA VAL A 273 9.42 12.09 -3.38
C VAL A 273 9.08 11.85 -4.86
N LEU A 274 7.80 12.05 -5.23
CA LEU A 274 7.31 12.02 -6.61
C LEU A 274 7.48 13.36 -7.32
#